data_AF-A0AAD1ZTP0-F1
#
_entry.id   AF-A0AAD1ZTP0-F1
#
_cell.length_a   1.000
_cell.length_b   1.000
_cell.length_c   1.000
_cell.angle_alpha   90.00
_cell.angle_beta   90.00
_cell.angle_gamma   90.00
#
_symmetry.space_group_name_H-M   'P 1'
#
loop_
_entity.id
_entity.type
_entity.pdbx_description
1 polymer ?
#
loop_
_entity_poly.entity_id
_entity_poly.type
_entity_poly.pdbx_seq_one_letter_code
_entity_poly.pdbx_strand_id
1 'polypeptide(L)'
;MDKVSSDCPYPGCFFCVMKEGSPSKRRASILKFFRDLPSQDNDGQVLPISGLWNTAMAHPNDPEFIELGIFECMAALIWKGLKNRRWLSHDQNIYIPYYAAHIIGSYTMNMEEFAETAVRAGVIPPLVELLRGRLTWVEQRVAVRALGHLATYASTFPAVASHGEILELSMQLAMSSLEIVYSHFYQYVDRRFGYHCDLLTRGMGGVEMESRKAEEWASQLQCWSLQLINCFAFKSEFLPTICKPEFLTKLPGMWGGLVNENSPAGIGLLRTICHHKIGRGPVASCTGIIEALCNIARSSDDWQYMAIDCLLWLLQDPNISNKVIDKAVPALVDLAEISTLGDHKKLGDSIVNVLRECIQSQGTGRNSISTHAKEEVEELLNSRQRLKWEKNMPKEDLHIKQAAALVVKLEGNSLFSSGDISGAALKYSEALALCPMRSKKERVVLYSNRAQCNLLLQQPLAAISDATRALCIHSPINRHAKSLWRRAQAYDMLGLAKESLLDAILFINECSQSSDPDLSLRQNKVPDYAERLVKKQMRAAWLFREAAIKHGGVQCEGDAGDMYGQETDDSEWETASESDIGNDERDDFGKNDRAWKADIERKERYNKAMTKDMKQGYSVLLTEDEA
;
A
#
# COMPACT_ATOMS: atom_id res chain seq x y z
N MET A 1 -37.14 0.42 46.71
CA MET A 1 -35.98 -0.12 47.43
C MET A 1 -34.75 0.18 46.60
N ASP A 2 -34.20 1.37 46.83
CA ASP A 2 -32.91 1.80 46.33
C ASP A 2 -31.84 0.81 46.81
N LYS A 3 -31.25 0.08 45.87
CA LYS A 3 -29.97 -0.58 46.17
C LYS A 3 -28.91 0.50 46.09
N VAL A 4 -28.60 1.04 47.27
CA VAL A 4 -27.39 1.77 47.61
C VAL A 4 -26.22 1.17 46.83
N SER A 5 -25.73 1.93 45.86
CA SER A 5 -24.41 1.70 45.23
C SER A 5 -23.39 1.61 46.35
N SER A 6 -22.62 0.53 46.42
CA SER A 6 -21.45 0.45 47.29
C SER A 6 -20.62 1.73 47.13
N ASP A 7 -20.39 2.45 48.23
CA ASP A 7 -19.52 3.62 48.23
C ASP A 7 -18.20 3.26 47.58
N CYS A 8 -17.80 4.04 46.57
CA CYS A 8 -16.51 3.83 45.93
C CYS A 8 -15.41 3.98 46.98
N PRO A 9 -14.48 3.01 47.10
CA PRO A 9 -13.40 3.08 48.10
C PRO A 9 -12.46 4.26 47.90
N TYR A 10 -12.58 5.00 46.79
CA TYR A 10 -11.82 6.20 46.45
C TYR A 10 -12.76 7.38 46.16
N PRO A 11 -13.24 8.11 47.20
CA PRO A 11 -14.03 9.32 47.02
C PRO A 11 -13.27 10.34 46.17
N GLY A 12 -13.86 10.80 45.07
CA GLY A 12 -13.21 11.71 44.12
C GLY A 12 -12.39 11.04 43.02
N CYS A 13 -12.44 9.70 42.86
CA CYS A 13 -11.87 9.04 41.70
C CYS A 13 -12.56 9.46 40.39
N PHE A 14 -11.87 9.32 39.27
CA PHE A 14 -12.38 9.73 37.96
C PHE A 14 -13.76 9.15 37.62
N PHE A 15 -14.02 7.88 37.92
CA PHE A 15 -15.33 7.26 37.63
C PHE A 15 -16.45 7.81 38.50
N CYS A 16 -16.17 8.23 39.74
CA CYS A 16 -17.14 8.95 40.57
C CYS A 16 -17.37 10.36 40.03
N VAL A 17 -16.31 11.04 39.59
CA VAL A 17 -16.41 12.36 38.94
C VAL A 17 -17.29 12.28 37.69
N MET A 18 -17.11 11.26 36.84
CA MET A 18 -17.91 11.08 35.63
C MET A 18 -19.38 10.75 35.90
N LYS A 19 -19.71 10.19 37.08
CA LYS A 19 -21.08 9.92 37.53
C LYS A 19 -21.79 11.13 38.15
N GLU A 20 -21.10 12.26 38.33
CA GLU A 20 -21.71 13.49 38.83
C GLU A 20 -22.78 13.99 37.86
N GLY A 21 -24.03 14.05 38.34
CA GLY A 21 -25.20 14.40 37.53
C GLY A 21 -25.29 15.88 37.17
N SER A 22 -24.61 16.75 37.91
CA SER A 22 -24.54 18.18 37.61
C SER A 22 -23.38 18.50 36.64
N PRO A 23 -23.65 19.01 35.41
CA PRO A 23 -22.61 19.28 34.42
C PRO A 23 -21.55 20.28 34.89
N SER A 24 -21.95 21.33 35.61
CA SER A 24 -21.01 22.35 36.11
C SER A 24 -20.09 21.80 37.21
N LYS A 25 -20.63 21.01 38.15
CA LYS A 25 -19.83 20.36 39.20
C LYS A 25 -18.91 19.29 38.62
N ARG A 26 -19.39 18.53 37.63
CA ARG A 26 -18.60 17.54 36.91
C ARG A 26 -17.41 18.18 36.21
N ARG A 27 -17.64 19.22 35.41
CA ARG A 27 -16.58 19.97 34.71
C ARG A 27 -15.54 20.54 35.69
N ALA A 28 -15.98 21.16 36.79
CA ALA A 28 -15.07 21.66 37.82
C ALA A 28 -14.24 20.55 38.48
N SER A 29 -14.85 19.38 38.69
CA SER A 29 -14.17 18.21 39.26
C SER A 29 -13.17 17.58 38.29
N ILE A 30 -13.49 17.52 36.99
CA ILE A 30 -12.57 17.06 35.93
C ILE A 30 -11.38 18.00 35.80
N LEU A 31 -11.62 19.32 35.77
CA LEU A 31 -10.55 20.32 35.74
C LEU A 31 -9.57 20.14 36.90
N LYS A 32 -10.10 19.99 38.12
CA LYS A 32 -9.30 19.71 39.30
C LYS A 32 -8.54 18.39 39.17
N PHE A 33 -9.21 17.35 38.68
CA PHE A 33 -8.61 16.04 38.47
C PHE A 33 -7.42 16.09 37.51
N PHE A 34 -7.54 16.74 36.35
CA PHE A 34 -6.44 16.88 35.38
C PHE A 34 -5.25 17.67 35.92
N ARG A 35 -5.50 18.71 36.72
CA ARG A 35 -4.43 19.48 37.35
C ARG A 35 -3.67 18.67 38.41
N ASP A 36 -4.40 17.90 39.22
CA ASP A 36 -3.82 17.24 40.39
C ASP A 36 -3.21 15.87 40.03
N LEU A 37 -3.72 15.16 39.01
CA LEU A 37 -3.32 13.80 38.62
C LEU A 37 -1.80 13.62 38.42
N PRO A 38 -1.07 14.49 37.68
CA PRO A 38 0.37 14.31 37.48
C PRO A 38 1.19 14.42 38.78
N SER A 39 0.68 15.14 39.78
CA SER A 39 1.38 15.35 41.06
C SER A 39 1.20 14.22 42.08
N GLN A 40 0.23 13.32 41.85
CA GLN A 40 -0.10 12.22 42.77
C GLN A 40 0.74 10.98 42.49
N ASP A 41 1.00 10.16 43.51
CA ASP A 41 1.70 8.87 43.41
C ASP A 41 0.83 7.70 43.95
N ASN A 42 -0.50 7.83 43.82
CA ASN A 42 -1.46 6.85 44.34
C ASN A 42 -1.50 5.59 43.47
N ASP A 43 -1.86 4.45 44.06
CA ASP A 43 -2.12 3.21 43.31
C ASP A 43 -3.34 3.36 42.38
N GLY A 44 -3.35 2.63 41.26
CA GLY A 44 -4.49 2.60 40.34
C GLY A 44 -4.63 3.82 39.42
N GLN A 45 -3.61 4.68 39.32
CA GLN A 45 -3.60 5.84 38.42
C GLN A 45 -3.83 5.49 36.95
N VAL A 46 -3.45 4.29 36.53
CA VAL A 46 -3.66 3.80 35.17
C VAL A 46 -5.14 3.70 34.80
N LEU A 47 -6.03 3.39 35.75
CA LEU A 47 -7.44 3.09 35.47
C LEU A 47 -8.20 4.31 34.93
N PRO A 48 -8.14 5.50 35.58
CA PRO A 48 -8.66 6.73 34.99
C PRO A 48 -8.12 7.03 33.59
N ILE A 49 -6.81 6.84 33.38
CA ILE A 49 -6.15 7.21 32.13
C ILE A 49 -6.55 6.25 31.00
N SER A 50 -6.69 4.95 31.29
CA SER A 50 -7.26 3.97 30.37
C SER A 50 -8.72 4.30 30.03
N GLY A 51 -9.50 4.75 31.02
CA GLY A 51 -10.86 5.28 30.81
C GLY A 51 -10.88 6.47 29.85
N LEU A 52 -10.03 7.48 30.08
CA LEU A 52 -9.87 8.64 29.21
C LEU A 52 -9.44 8.25 27.79
N TRP A 53 -8.54 7.28 27.66
CA TRP A 53 -8.12 6.75 26.36
C TRP A 53 -9.28 6.12 25.59
N ASN A 54 -10.10 5.29 26.25
CA ASN A 54 -11.30 4.74 25.62
C ASN A 54 -12.27 5.84 25.17
N THR A 55 -12.48 6.88 25.99
CA THR A 55 -13.31 8.04 25.62
C THR A 55 -12.73 8.81 24.44
N ALA A 56 -11.42 9.07 24.43
CA ALA A 56 -10.74 9.76 23.33
C ALA A 56 -10.85 9.00 22.01
N MET A 57 -10.83 7.67 22.04
CA MET A 57 -11.03 6.84 20.86
C MET A 57 -12.49 6.80 20.39
N ALA A 58 -13.45 6.78 21.32
CA ALA A 58 -14.88 6.72 20.99
C ALA A 58 -15.43 8.08 20.54
N HIS A 59 -14.93 9.17 21.11
CA HIS A 59 -15.41 10.54 20.92
C HIS A 59 -14.24 11.51 20.66
N PRO A 60 -13.47 11.32 19.58
CA PRO A 60 -12.27 12.13 19.29
C PRO A 60 -12.58 13.59 18.95
N ASN A 61 -13.83 13.91 18.60
CA ASN A 61 -14.27 15.25 18.22
C ASN A 61 -14.98 15.98 19.38
N ASP A 62 -15.06 15.38 20.58
CA ASP A 62 -15.68 15.99 21.75
C ASP A 62 -14.68 16.95 22.46
N PRO A 63 -14.96 18.25 22.55
CA PRO A 63 -14.07 19.22 23.16
C PRO A 63 -14.05 19.18 24.69
N GLU A 64 -14.96 18.46 25.37
CA GLU A 64 -15.16 18.58 26.83
C GLU A 64 -13.85 18.45 27.62
N PHE A 65 -13.04 17.43 27.34
CA PHE A 65 -11.78 17.24 28.06
C PHE A 65 -10.65 18.16 27.60
N ILE A 66 -10.69 18.62 26.35
CA ILE A 66 -9.71 19.55 25.80
C ILE A 66 -9.83 20.91 26.49
N GLU A 67 -11.06 21.43 26.59
CA GLU A 67 -11.36 22.67 27.31
C GLU A 67 -10.97 22.62 28.80
N LEU A 68 -10.85 21.43 29.37
CA LEU A 68 -10.55 21.20 30.78
C LEU A 68 -9.07 20.91 31.04
N GLY A 69 -8.20 20.95 30.01
CA GLY A 69 -6.76 20.83 30.16
C GLY A 69 -6.21 19.40 30.12
N ILE A 70 -6.83 18.51 29.34
CA ILE A 70 -6.34 17.13 29.19
C ILE A 70 -4.94 17.08 28.56
N PHE A 71 -4.59 17.98 27.64
CA PHE A 71 -3.29 17.95 26.96
C PHE A 71 -2.14 18.27 27.91
N GLU A 72 -2.28 19.29 28.76
CA GLU A 72 -1.30 19.64 29.80
C GLU A 72 -1.11 18.47 30.78
N CYS A 73 -2.21 17.83 31.17
CA CYS A 73 -2.18 16.65 32.03
C CYS A 73 -1.42 15.49 31.38
N MET A 74 -1.75 15.15 30.12
CA MET A 74 -1.07 14.05 29.41
C MET A 74 0.41 14.34 29.16
N ALA A 75 0.76 15.58 28.78
CA ALA A 75 2.16 16.00 28.62
C ALA A 75 2.95 15.87 29.92
N ALA A 76 2.36 16.29 31.05
CA ALA A 76 2.97 16.17 32.37
C ALA A 76 3.16 14.71 32.81
N LEU A 77 2.21 13.82 32.50
CA LEU A 77 2.31 12.40 32.80
C LEU A 77 3.40 11.70 31.98
N ILE A 78 3.55 12.03 30.70
CA ILE A 78 4.65 11.53 29.88
C ILE A 78 5.99 11.98 30.48
N TRP A 79 6.13 13.26 30.84
CA TRP A 79 7.34 13.77 31.48
C TRP A 79 7.65 13.07 32.81
N LYS A 80 6.61 12.80 33.60
CA LYS A 80 6.77 12.07 34.87
C LYS A 80 7.29 10.66 34.64
N GLY A 81 6.73 9.92 33.68
CA GLY A 81 7.22 8.60 33.30
C GLY A 81 8.66 8.60 32.81
N LEU A 82 9.04 9.61 32.04
CA LEU A 82 10.40 9.77 31.53
C LEU A 82 11.42 10.13 32.63
N LYS A 83 11.04 10.95 33.62
CA LYS A 83 11.95 11.50 34.64
C LYS A 83 12.00 10.68 35.92
N ASN A 84 10.92 9.98 36.28
CA ASN A 84 10.80 9.26 37.54
C ASN A 84 10.64 7.75 37.31
N ARG A 85 11.77 7.04 37.22
CA ARG A 85 11.79 5.58 37.06
C ARG A 85 11.09 4.83 38.18
N ARG A 86 11.18 5.33 39.43
CA ARG A 86 10.53 4.68 40.58
C ARG A 86 9.02 4.73 40.46
N TRP A 87 8.47 5.90 40.08
CA TRP A 87 7.04 6.04 39.80
C TRP A 87 6.61 5.18 38.61
N LEU A 88 7.40 5.14 37.54
CA LEU A 88 7.07 4.35 36.35
C LEU A 88 7.03 2.84 36.66
N SER A 89 7.93 2.34 37.52
CA SER A 89 7.96 0.94 37.95
C SER A 89 6.95 0.59 39.04
N HIS A 90 6.22 1.57 39.57
CA HIS A 90 5.25 1.38 40.64
C HIS A 90 3.88 0.99 40.07
N ASP A 91 3.23 0.01 40.69
CA ASP A 91 1.91 -0.50 40.28
C ASP A 91 1.82 -0.78 38.76
N GLN A 92 0.87 -0.18 38.06
CA GLN A 92 0.69 -0.27 36.61
C GLN A 92 1.01 1.06 35.90
N ASN A 93 1.90 1.88 36.46
CA ASN A 93 2.24 3.17 35.87
C ASN A 93 3.02 3.06 34.56
N ILE A 94 3.61 1.90 34.26
CA ILE A 94 4.34 1.64 33.00
C ILE A 94 3.47 1.86 31.75
N TYR A 95 2.14 1.68 31.84
CA TYR A 95 1.21 1.89 30.73
C TYR A 95 0.85 3.38 30.51
N ILE A 96 1.10 4.25 31.49
CA ILE A 96 0.61 5.64 31.48
C ILE A 96 1.20 6.45 30.32
N PRO A 97 2.52 6.45 30.05
CA PRO A 97 3.07 7.20 28.92
C PRO A 97 2.48 6.77 27.58
N TYR A 98 2.22 5.47 27.40
CA TYR A 98 1.55 4.94 26.21
C TYR A 98 0.14 5.52 26.05
N TYR A 99 -0.71 5.41 27.09
CA TYR A 99 -2.07 5.94 27.02
C TYR A 99 -2.10 7.44 26.84
N ALA A 100 -1.22 8.18 27.53
CA ALA A 100 -1.15 9.64 27.44
C ALA A 100 -0.81 10.11 26.02
N ALA A 101 0.21 9.52 25.39
CA ALA A 101 0.57 9.82 24.01
C ALA A 101 -0.56 9.43 23.03
N HIS A 102 -1.22 8.30 23.27
CA HIS A 102 -2.34 7.86 22.44
C HIS A 102 -3.57 8.77 22.56
N ILE A 103 -3.88 9.27 23.76
CA ILE A 103 -4.95 10.26 24.01
C ILE A 103 -4.67 11.53 23.23
N ILE A 104 -3.45 12.07 23.32
CA ILE A 104 -3.04 13.25 22.55
C ILE A 104 -3.30 13.00 21.07
N GLY A 105 -2.74 11.92 20.52
CA GLY A 105 -2.93 11.58 19.12
C GLY A 105 -4.39 11.37 18.71
N SER A 106 -5.25 10.80 19.56
CA SER A 106 -6.66 10.60 19.22
C SER A 106 -7.45 11.90 19.12
N TYR A 107 -7.24 12.87 20.02
CA TYR A 107 -7.94 14.16 19.94
C TYR A 107 -7.41 15.05 18.82
N THR A 108 -6.14 14.93 18.45
CA THR A 108 -5.55 15.78 17.40
C THR A 108 -5.71 15.23 15.99
N MET A 109 -6.44 14.11 15.79
CA MET A 109 -6.45 13.42 14.50
C MET A 109 -7.40 14.02 13.45
N ASN A 110 -8.47 14.69 13.88
CA ASN A 110 -9.55 15.15 12.99
C ASN A 110 -9.74 16.67 12.97
N MET A 111 -9.41 17.36 14.07
CA MET A 111 -9.74 18.77 14.28
C MET A 111 -8.48 19.62 14.43
N GLU A 112 -8.30 20.60 13.54
CA GLU A 112 -7.14 21.50 13.55
C GLU A 112 -7.06 22.33 14.84
N GLU A 113 -8.18 22.87 15.33
CA GLU A 113 -8.25 23.64 16.59
C GLU A 113 -7.76 22.83 17.81
N PHE A 114 -7.99 21.51 17.80
CA PHE A 114 -7.54 20.62 18.86
C PHE A 114 -6.03 20.40 18.79
N ALA A 115 -5.49 20.26 17.57
CA ALA A 115 -4.04 20.20 17.35
C ALA A 115 -3.35 21.50 17.81
N GLU A 116 -3.89 22.68 17.46
CA GLU A 116 -3.36 23.97 17.92
C GLU A 116 -3.35 24.07 19.45
N THR A 117 -4.42 23.61 20.10
CA THR A 117 -4.52 23.59 21.57
C THR A 117 -3.49 22.64 22.18
N ALA A 118 -3.29 21.46 21.58
CA ALA A 118 -2.27 20.52 22.03
C ALA A 118 -0.84 21.11 21.89
N VAL A 119 -0.55 21.79 20.79
CA VAL A 119 0.74 22.48 20.60
C VAL A 119 0.96 23.55 21.68
N ARG A 120 -0.06 24.40 21.96
CA ARG A 120 0.00 25.41 23.02
C ARG A 120 0.21 24.79 24.41
N ALA A 121 -0.36 23.62 24.65
CA ALA A 121 -0.20 22.85 25.89
C ALA A 121 1.20 22.20 26.04
N GLY A 122 2.08 22.31 25.03
CA GLY A 122 3.46 21.84 25.12
C GLY A 122 3.62 20.33 24.98
N VAL A 123 2.76 19.67 24.20
CA VAL A 123 2.82 18.21 24.00
C VAL A 123 4.01 17.73 23.15
N ILE A 124 4.58 18.57 22.29
CA ILE A 124 5.62 18.15 21.33
C ILE A 124 6.90 17.66 22.05
N PRO A 125 7.53 18.42 22.97
CA PRO A 125 8.77 17.97 23.62
C PRO A 125 8.70 16.58 24.31
N PRO A 126 7.68 16.25 25.14
CA PRO A 126 7.60 14.91 25.71
C PRO A 126 7.34 13.81 24.65
N LEU A 127 6.59 14.11 23.58
CA LEU A 127 6.41 13.16 22.47
C LEU A 127 7.72 12.91 21.72
N VAL A 128 8.56 13.92 21.53
CA VAL A 128 9.90 13.76 20.92
C VAL A 128 10.80 12.88 21.78
N GLU A 129 10.79 13.01 23.11
CA GLU A 129 11.53 12.09 23.99
C GLU A 129 11.06 10.63 23.84
N LEU A 130 9.74 10.41 23.71
CA LEU A 130 9.22 9.07 23.43
C LEU A 130 9.69 8.58 22.05
N LEU A 131 9.65 9.43 21.01
CA LEU A 131 10.11 9.12 19.66
C LEU A 131 11.60 8.71 19.64
N ARG A 132 12.44 9.35 20.47
CA ARG A 132 13.86 8.96 20.67
C ARG A 132 14.06 7.57 21.27
N GLY A 133 13.00 6.87 21.67
CA GLY A 133 13.10 5.54 22.26
C GLY A 133 13.59 5.59 23.71
N ARG A 134 13.29 6.67 24.46
CA ARG A 134 13.62 6.77 25.90
C ARG A 134 12.89 5.73 26.76
N LEU A 135 11.77 5.19 26.26
CA LEU A 135 11.05 4.06 26.81
C LEU A 135 11.20 2.86 25.86
N THR A 136 10.11 2.40 25.24
CA THR A 136 10.15 1.26 24.32
C THR A 136 9.54 1.60 22.97
N TRP A 137 9.61 0.67 22.03
CA TRP A 137 9.01 0.77 20.70
C TRP A 137 7.48 0.95 20.74
N VAL A 138 6.82 0.50 21.81
CA VAL A 138 5.39 0.67 22.02
C VAL A 138 5.03 2.15 22.21
N GLU A 139 5.83 2.89 22.98
CA GLU A 139 5.65 4.32 23.16
C GLU A 139 6.14 5.13 21.94
N GLN A 140 7.21 4.70 21.27
CA GLN A 140 7.63 5.29 19.99
C GLN A 140 6.50 5.27 18.96
N ARG A 141 5.77 4.15 18.86
CA ARG A 141 4.64 3.96 17.95
C ARG A 141 3.52 4.98 18.18
N VAL A 142 3.09 5.20 19.41
CA VAL A 142 2.03 6.19 19.69
C VAL A 142 2.55 7.63 19.60
N ALA A 143 3.83 7.85 19.92
CA ALA A 143 4.45 9.16 19.79
C ALA A 143 4.56 9.63 18.33
N VAL A 144 5.04 8.76 17.43
CA VAL A 144 5.13 9.08 16.00
C VAL A 144 3.75 9.32 15.38
N ARG A 145 2.73 8.56 15.82
CA ARG A 145 1.33 8.80 15.41
C ARG A 145 0.84 10.19 15.83
N ALA A 146 1.02 10.54 17.10
CA ALA A 146 0.58 11.83 17.62
C ALA A 146 1.30 12.99 16.92
N LEU A 147 2.62 12.89 16.74
CA LEU A 147 3.41 13.87 15.99
C LEU A 147 2.97 13.97 14.52
N GLY A 148 2.64 12.84 13.88
CA GLY A 148 2.08 12.79 12.52
C GLY A 148 0.79 13.58 12.40
N HIS A 149 -0.14 13.41 13.33
CA HIS A 149 -1.40 14.18 13.33
C HIS A 149 -1.14 15.68 13.52
N LEU A 150 -0.26 16.05 14.46
CA LEU A 150 0.14 17.45 14.66
C LEU A 150 0.84 18.03 13.43
N ALA A 151 1.59 17.23 12.66
CA ALA A 151 2.27 17.68 11.45
C ALA A 151 1.34 17.79 10.22
N THR A 152 0.13 17.25 10.29
CA THR A 152 -0.79 17.20 9.13
C THR A 152 -1.43 18.56 8.84
N TYR A 153 -1.57 19.42 9.85
CA TYR A 153 -2.19 20.75 9.70
C TYR A 153 -1.14 21.83 9.43
N ALA A 154 -1.48 22.77 8.55
CA ALA A 154 -0.61 23.88 8.19
C ALA A 154 -0.32 24.82 9.38
N SER A 155 -1.30 25.02 10.27
CA SER A 155 -1.17 25.84 11.49
C SER A 155 -0.16 25.27 12.51
N THR A 156 -0.10 23.95 12.66
CA THR A 156 0.72 23.28 13.68
C THR A 156 2.02 22.69 13.15
N PHE A 157 2.14 22.47 11.83
CA PHE A 157 3.36 21.96 11.21
C PHE A 157 4.62 22.76 11.58
N PRO A 158 4.65 24.11 11.58
CA PRO A 158 5.84 24.86 11.95
C PRO A 158 6.35 24.55 13.37
N ALA A 159 5.45 24.28 14.32
CA ALA A 159 5.84 23.91 15.67
C ALA A 159 6.49 22.52 15.73
N VAL A 160 5.99 21.57 14.94
CA VAL A 160 6.63 20.25 14.78
C VAL A 160 7.97 20.40 14.08
N ALA A 161 8.02 21.08 12.94
CA ALA A 161 9.24 21.26 12.14
C ALA A 161 10.35 22.03 12.87
N SER A 162 9.99 22.94 13.79
CA SER A 162 10.98 23.65 14.63
C SER A 162 11.84 22.74 15.51
N HIS A 163 11.35 21.53 15.80
CA HIS A 163 12.14 20.49 16.45
C HIS A 163 12.92 19.71 15.38
N GLY A 164 14.07 20.26 14.98
CA GLY A 164 14.81 19.83 13.79
C GLY A 164 15.27 18.37 13.74
N GLU A 165 15.17 17.61 14.83
CA GLU A 165 15.50 16.17 14.87
C GLU A 165 14.32 15.24 14.52
N ILE A 166 13.07 15.76 14.50
CA ILE A 166 11.88 14.92 14.29
C ILE A 166 11.95 14.20 12.95
N LEU A 167 12.42 14.88 11.90
CA LEU A 167 12.55 14.31 10.57
C LEU A 167 13.56 13.15 10.56
N GLU A 168 14.79 13.38 11.04
CA GLU A 168 15.82 12.36 11.14
C GLU A 168 15.39 11.16 11.99
N LEU A 169 14.77 11.40 13.16
CA LEU A 169 14.26 10.32 14.02
C LEU A 169 13.19 9.51 13.31
N SER A 170 12.27 10.16 12.60
CA SER A 170 11.21 9.49 11.84
C SER A 170 11.78 8.64 10.70
N MET A 171 12.78 9.15 9.98
CA MET A 171 13.48 8.40 8.93
C MET A 171 14.20 7.18 9.50
N GLN A 172 14.91 7.34 10.62
CA GLN A 172 15.58 6.23 11.31
C GLN A 172 14.57 5.17 11.77
N LEU A 173 13.45 5.61 12.35
CA LEU A 173 12.39 4.73 12.83
C LEU A 173 11.71 3.97 11.68
N ALA A 174 11.45 4.63 10.54
CA ALA A 174 10.91 3.97 9.34
C ALA A 174 11.86 2.87 8.81
N MET A 175 13.17 3.09 8.86
CA MET A 175 14.17 2.10 8.42
C MET A 175 14.39 0.96 9.42
N SER A 176 14.20 1.19 10.72
CA SER A 176 14.60 0.25 11.78
C SER A 176 13.44 -0.36 12.56
N SER A 177 12.20 0.11 12.38
CA SER A 177 11.02 -0.33 13.14
C SER A 177 10.84 -1.84 13.17
N LEU A 178 10.98 -2.50 12.02
CA LEU A 178 10.83 -3.95 11.90
C LEU A 178 11.92 -4.68 12.68
N GLU A 179 13.17 -4.22 12.59
CA GLU A 179 14.29 -4.78 13.35
C GLU A 179 14.13 -4.57 14.86
N ILE A 180 13.67 -3.38 15.28
CA ILE A 180 13.42 -3.05 16.68
C ILE A 180 12.37 -3.98 17.27
N VAL A 181 11.21 -4.11 16.63
CA VAL A 181 10.13 -4.98 17.14
C VAL A 181 10.55 -6.45 17.08
N TYR A 182 11.28 -6.86 16.04
CA TYR A 182 11.77 -8.22 15.94
C TYR A 182 12.69 -8.59 17.10
N SER A 183 13.76 -7.82 17.30
CA SER A 183 14.79 -8.11 18.30
C SER A 183 14.30 -7.91 19.74
N HIS A 184 13.44 -6.90 19.99
CA HIS A 184 13.00 -6.56 21.34
C HIS A 184 11.75 -7.32 21.79
N PHE A 185 10.95 -7.89 20.87
CA PHE A 185 9.69 -8.56 21.22
C PHE A 185 9.47 -9.89 20.50
N TYR A 186 9.70 -9.95 19.18
CA TYR A 186 9.33 -11.12 18.39
C TYR A 186 10.25 -12.33 18.66
N GLN A 187 11.57 -12.12 18.61
CA GLN A 187 12.59 -13.18 18.62
C GLN A 187 12.62 -14.00 19.92
N TYR A 188 12.45 -13.34 21.07
CA TYR A 188 12.59 -13.97 22.39
C TYR A 188 11.25 -13.99 23.13
N VAL A 189 10.41 -15.00 22.84
CA VAL A 189 9.09 -15.16 23.46
C VAL A 189 9.16 -15.11 24.99
N ASP A 190 10.15 -15.78 25.60
CA ASP A 190 10.32 -15.84 27.06
C ASP A 190 10.79 -14.51 27.70
N ARG A 191 11.19 -13.53 26.87
CA ARG A 191 11.70 -12.22 27.33
C ARG A 191 10.72 -11.07 27.05
N ARG A 192 9.52 -11.36 26.57
CA ARG A 192 8.50 -10.34 26.31
C ARG A 192 8.09 -9.67 27.61
N PHE A 193 8.03 -8.35 27.60
CA PHE A 193 7.49 -7.61 28.73
C PHE A 193 5.99 -7.85 28.85
N GLY A 194 5.50 -8.22 30.03
CA GLY A 194 4.08 -8.50 30.25
C GLY A 194 3.16 -7.37 29.81
N TYR A 195 3.55 -6.11 30.07
CA TYR A 195 2.76 -4.94 29.68
C TYR A 195 2.66 -4.76 28.15
N HIS A 196 3.67 -5.21 27.38
CA HIS A 196 3.58 -5.23 25.92
C HIS A 196 2.55 -6.26 25.46
N CYS A 197 2.59 -7.47 26.01
CA CYS A 197 1.61 -8.52 25.72
C CYS A 197 0.19 -8.05 26.05
N ASP A 198 -0.01 -7.45 27.22
CA ASP A 198 -1.31 -6.93 27.66
C ASP A 198 -1.83 -5.83 26.72
N LEU A 199 -0.97 -4.92 26.26
CA LEU A 199 -1.36 -3.87 25.32
C LEU A 199 -1.71 -4.44 23.94
N LEU A 200 -1.00 -5.47 23.47
CA LEU A 200 -1.21 -6.10 22.17
C LEU A 200 -2.49 -6.94 22.12
N THR A 201 -2.76 -7.71 23.19
CA THR A 201 -3.78 -8.77 23.16
C THR A 201 -4.86 -8.64 24.22
N ARG A 202 -4.70 -7.71 25.18
CA ARG A 202 -5.55 -7.61 26.38
C ARG A 202 -5.57 -8.91 27.19
N GLY A 203 -4.46 -9.65 27.18
CA GLY A 203 -4.31 -10.92 27.90
C GLY A 203 -4.96 -12.13 27.21
N MET A 204 -5.33 -12.02 25.93
CA MET A 204 -6.00 -13.10 25.18
C MET A 204 -5.11 -13.71 24.08
N GLY A 205 -5.42 -14.94 23.67
CA GLY A 205 -4.89 -15.53 22.43
C GLY A 205 -3.44 -16.05 22.43
N GLY A 206 -2.72 -15.94 23.54
CA GLY A 206 -1.40 -16.56 23.73
C GLY A 206 -0.31 -16.11 22.74
N VAL A 207 0.78 -16.88 22.68
CA VAL A 207 2.03 -16.53 21.96
C VAL A 207 1.80 -16.28 20.46
N GLU A 208 0.91 -17.03 19.81
CA GLU A 208 0.63 -16.87 18.38
C GLU A 208 -0.06 -15.53 18.10
N MET A 209 -1.09 -15.18 18.89
CA MET A 209 -1.78 -13.90 18.76
C MET A 209 -0.86 -12.72 19.06
N GLU A 210 -0.02 -12.83 20.10
CA GLU A 210 1.00 -11.83 20.43
C GLU A 210 1.98 -11.61 19.26
N SER A 211 2.47 -12.69 18.65
CA SER A 211 3.43 -12.62 17.55
C SER A 211 2.82 -11.96 16.30
N ARG A 212 1.57 -12.33 15.98
CA ARG A 212 0.82 -11.69 14.88
C ARG A 212 0.56 -10.21 15.15
N LYS A 213 0.16 -9.85 16.39
CA LYS A 213 -0.07 -8.45 16.76
C LYS A 213 1.21 -7.61 16.78
N ALA A 214 2.34 -8.21 17.13
CA ALA A 214 3.64 -7.56 17.04
C ALA A 214 4.02 -7.24 15.59
N GLU A 215 3.79 -8.16 14.66
CA GLU A 215 3.97 -7.91 13.22
C GLU A 215 3.06 -6.76 12.73
N GLU A 216 1.79 -6.76 13.14
CA GLU A 216 0.85 -5.67 12.85
C GLU A 216 1.34 -4.32 13.37
N TRP A 217 1.78 -4.27 14.62
CA TRP A 217 2.25 -3.01 15.22
C TRP A 217 3.60 -2.56 14.66
N ALA A 218 4.47 -3.48 14.23
CA ALA A 218 5.70 -3.14 13.54
C ALA A 218 5.41 -2.46 12.19
N SER A 219 4.45 -3.00 11.43
CA SER A 219 3.97 -2.39 10.19
C SER A 219 3.35 -1.00 10.45
N GLN A 220 2.51 -0.85 11.48
CA GLN A 220 1.94 0.44 11.88
C GLN A 220 3.03 1.46 12.24
N LEU A 221 4.04 1.05 13.02
CA LEU A 221 5.17 1.89 13.39
C LEU A 221 5.92 2.39 12.16
N GLN A 222 6.20 1.53 11.19
CA GLN A 222 6.81 1.94 9.91
C GLN A 222 5.92 2.91 9.13
N CYS A 223 4.64 2.58 8.97
CA CYS A 223 3.68 3.38 8.20
C CYS A 223 3.46 4.77 8.81
N TRP A 224 3.32 4.88 10.13
CA TRP A 224 3.12 6.17 10.79
C TRP A 224 4.39 7.02 10.77
N SER A 225 5.56 6.40 10.80
CA SER A 225 6.83 7.09 10.57
C SER A 225 6.89 7.67 9.15
N LEU A 226 6.50 6.89 8.14
CA LEU A 226 6.42 7.35 6.75
C LEU A 226 5.39 8.47 6.56
N GLN A 227 4.24 8.38 7.21
CA GLN A 227 3.22 9.43 7.17
C GLN A 227 3.75 10.76 7.73
N LEU A 228 4.46 10.72 8.86
CA LEU A 228 5.09 11.91 9.43
C LEU A 228 6.15 12.48 8.47
N ILE A 229 7.02 11.64 7.90
CA ILE A 229 8.01 12.08 6.88
C ILE A 229 7.30 12.69 5.67
N ASN A 230 6.16 12.15 5.27
CA ASN A 230 5.38 12.68 4.14
C ASN A 230 4.87 14.10 4.41
N CYS A 231 4.49 14.44 5.65
CA CYS A 231 4.17 15.83 6.03
C CYS A 231 5.33 16.79 5.76
N PHE A 232 6.58 16.37 6.03
CA PHE A 232 7.77 17.13 5.69
C PHE A 232 8.05 17.16 4.18
N ALA A 233 7.82 16.05 3.48
CA ALA A 233 8.10 15.93 2.05
C ALA A 233 7.28 16.88 1.17
N PHE A 234 6.11 17.34 1.64
CA PHE A 234 5.33 18.40 0.99
C PHE A 234 6.02 19.77 0.98
N LYS A 235 7.06 19.97 1.80
CA LYS A 235 7.84 21.21 1.82
C LYS A 235 9.21 20.96 1.21
N SER A 236 9.50 21.69 0.14
CA SER A 236 10.69 21.48 -0.70
C SER A 236 12.02 21.62 0.06
N GLU A 237 12.04 22.40 1.15
CA GLU A 237 13.20 22.61 2.03
C GLU A 237 13.68 21.35 2.76
N PHE A 238 12.81 20.36 3.00
CA PHE A 238 13.20 19.10 3.67
C PHE A 238 13.59 18.00 2.68
N LEU A 239 13.30 18.16 1.39
CA LEU A 239 13.62 17.16 0.37
C LEU A 239 15.12 16.78 0.31
N PRO A 240 16.09 17.70 0.46
CA PRO A 240 17.51 17.32 0.50
C PRO A 240 17.85 16.31 1.60
N THR A 241 17.18 16.41 2.76
CA THR A 241 17.36 15.45 3.86
C THR A 241 16.68 14.13 3.56
N ILE A 242 15.43 14.16 3.06
CA ILE A 242 14.64 12.97 2.74
C ILE A 242 15.25 12.19 1.58
N CYS A 243 15.80 12.87 0.58
CA CYS A 243 16.36 12.25 -0.62
C CYS A 243 17.78 11.68 -0.44
N LYS A 244 18.27 11.57 0.79
CA LYS A 244 19.53 10.87 1.08
C LYS A 244 19.47 9.42 0.57
N PRO A 245 20.47 8.94 -0.20
CA PRO A 245 20.41 7.63 -0.84
C PRO A 245 20.13 6.45 0.10
N GLU A 246 20.64 6.51 1.34
CA GLU A 246 20.49 5.46 2.35
C GLU A 246 19.03 5.22 2.72
N PHE A 247 18.22 6.29 2.72
CA PHE A 247 16.79 6.22 3.00
C PHE A 247 15.99 5.99 1.72
N LEU A 248 16.29 6.74 0.66
CA LEU A 248 15.52 6.76 -0.58
C LEU A 248 15.45 5.38 -1.24
N THR A 249 16.56 4.64 -1.25
CA THR A 249 16.64 3.28 -1.84
C THR A 249 15.84 2.22 -1.08
N LYS A 250 15.49 2.47 0.18
CA LYS A 250 14.71 1.56 1.01
C LYS A 250 13.20 1.74 0.83
N LEU A 251 12.73 2.88 0.33
CA LEU A 251 11.31 3.19 0.22
C LEU A 251 10.48 2.15 -0.55
N PRO A 252 10.91 1.62 -1.71
CA PRO A 252 10.11 0.59 -2.40
C PRO A 252 9.92 -0.69 -1.56
N GLY A 253 10.83 -0.96 -0.61
CA GLY A 253 10.76 -2.09 0.30
C GLY A 253 9.78 -1.89 1.47
N MET A 254 9.38 -0.66 1.80
CA MET A 254 8.52 -0.36 2.93
C MET A 254 7.04 -0.45 2.54
N TRP A 255 6.42 -1.59 2.87
CA TRP A 255 5.09 -1.95 2.41
C TRP A 255 3.99 -1.49 3.37
N GLY A 256 2.89 -1.00 2.81
CA GLY A 256 1.67 -0.69 3.58
C GLY A 256 0.59 -1.77 3.47
N GLY A 257 0.56 -2.52 2.37
CA GLY A 257 -0.48 -3.52 2.06
C GLY A 257 -0.48 -4.76 2.99
N LEU A 258 -1.55 -5.56 2.89
CA LEU A 258 -1.93 -6.72 3.74
C LEU A 258 -2.22 -6.44 5.23
N VAL A 259 -1.48 -5.55 5.87
CA VAL A 259 -1.59 -5.28 7.31
C VAL A 259 -2.17 -3.89 7.60
N ASN A 260 -1.96 -2.93 6.70
CA ASN A 260 -2.43 -1.55 6.83
C ASN A 260 -2.99 -1.04 5.50
N GLU A 261 -4.16 -1.59 5.11
CA GLU A 261 -4.80 -1.44 3.79
C GLU A 261 -4.88 0.01 3.27
N ASN A 262 -4.96 1.02 4.14
CA ASN A 262 -5.09 2.42 3.75
C ASN A 262 -3.75 3.18 3.60
N SER A 263 -2.62 2.54 3.91
CA SER A 263 -1.30 3.20 3.90
C SER A 263 -0.61 3.02 2.54
N PRO A 264 -0.33 4.11 1.80
CA PRO A 264 0.51 4.04 0.60
C PRO A 264 2.00 3.84 0.92
N ALA A 265 2.38 3.81 2.20
CA ALA A 265 3.72 3.53 2.71
C ALA A 265 4.83 4.20 1.88
N GLY A 266 5.88 3.44 1.51
CA GLY A 266 7.05 4.00 0.83
C GLY A 266 6.74 4.53 -0.57
N ILE A 267 5.79 3.92 -1.29
CA ILE A 267 5.41 4.40 -2.63
C ILE A 267 4.64 5.72 -2.56
N GLY A 268 3.84 5.92 -1.51
CA GLY A 268 3.19 7.19 -1.22
C GLY A 268 4.18 8.32 -1.02
N LEU A 269 5.22 8.07 -0.24
CA LEU A 269 6.29 9.04 -0.02
C LEU A 269 7.09 9.30 -1.31
N LEU A 270 7.42 8.26 -2.09
CA LEU A 270 8.06 8.41 -3.39
C LEU A 270 7.23 9.26 -4.35
N ARG A 271 5.90 9.11 -4.34
CA ARG A 271 5.00 9.95 -5.13
C ARG A 271 5.11 11.41 -4.72
N THR A 272 5.04 11.73 -3.43
CA THR A 272 5.23 13.11 -2.95
C THR A 272 6.59 13.68 -3.36
N ILE A 273 7.67 12.88 -3.24
CA ILE A 273 9.02 13.30 -3.67
C ILE A 273 9.07 13.57 -5.18
N CYS A 274 8.52 12.69 -6.01
CA CYS A 274 8.51 12.83 -7.47
C CYS A 274 7.64 14.00 -7.94
N HIS A 275 6.62 14.38 -7.16
CA HIS A 275 5.78 15.53 -7.48
C HIS A 275 6.63 16.81 -7.55
N HIS A 276 7.56 16.99 -6.60
CA HIS A 276 8.48 18.12 -6.58
C HIS A 276 9.66 17.94 -7.54
N LYS A 277 9.95 18.98 -8.34
CA LYS A 277 11.07 18.98 -9.30
C LYS A 277 12.44 18.65 -8.64
N ILE A 278 12.68 19.14 -7.43
CA ILE A 278 13.92 18.90 -6.67
C ILE A 278 14.07 17.42 -6.29
N GLY A 279 12.97 16.72 -6.00
CA GLY A 279 12.98 15.30 -5.62
C GLY A 279 13.16 14.34 -6.80
N ARG A 280 12.78 14.74 -8.02
CA ARG A 280 12.91 13.92 -9.24
C ARG A 280 14.34 13.51 -9.55
N GLY A 281 15.31 14.43 -9.40
CA GLY A 281 16.72 14.18 -9.68
C GLY A 281 17.34 13.04 -8.85
N PRO A 282 17.22 13.07 -7.51
CA PRO A 282 17.63 11.98 -6.63
C PRO A 282 16.96 10.64 -6.98
N VAL A 283 15.64 10.62 -7.20
CA VAL A 283 14.91 9.39 -7.55
C VAL A 283 15.40 8.81 -8.88
N ALA A 284 15.54 9.63 -9.92
CA ALA A 284 16.03 9.22 -11.23
C ALA A 284 17.48 8.72 -11.22
N SER A 285 18.26 9.10 -10.20
CA SER A 285 19.65 8.65 -10.06
C SER A 285 19.76 7.28 -9.38
N CYS A 286 18.67 6.75 -8.82
CA CYS A 286 18.62 5.46 -8.15
C CYS A 286 17.92 4.42 -9.04
N THR A 287 18.70 3.68 -9.84
CA THR A 287 18.19 2.70 -10.81
C THR A 287 17.25 1.66 -10.20
N GLY A 288 17.56 1.15 -9.00
CA GLY A 288 16.71 0.16 -8.32
C GLY A 288 15.32 0.69 -7.95
N ILE A 289 15.17 2.00 -7.74
CA ILE A 289 13.86 2.61 -7.50
C ILE A 289 13.03 2.60 -8.79
N ILE A 290 13.65 2.93 -9.93
CA ILE A 290 12.94 2.91 -11.22
C ILE A 290 12.47 1.50 -11.57
N GLU A 291 13.30 0.48 -11.32
CA GLU A 291 12.92 -0.93 -11.48
C GLU A 291 11.75 -1.31 -10.57
N ALA A 292 11.80 -0.94 -9.29
CA ALA A 292 10.72 -1.21 -8.37
C ALA A 292 9.42 -0.49 -8.77
N LEU A 293 9.49 0.77 -9.21
CA LEU A 293 8.34 1.51 -9.76
C LEU A 293 7.74 0.79 -10.98
N CYS A 294 8.57 0.28 -11.88
CA CYS A 294 8.11 -0.48 -13.05
C CYS A 294 7.44 -1.81 -12.68
N ASN A 295 7.90 -2.48 -11.62
CA ASN A 295 7.30 -3.72 -11.14
C ASN A 295 5.98 -3.46 -10.43
N ILE A 296 5.93 -2.46 -9.52
CA ILE A 296 4.70 -2.06 -8.82
C ILE A 296 3.65 -1.54 -9.82
N ALA A 297 4.04 -0.75 -10.82
CA ALA A 297 3.12 -0.26 -11.85
C ALA A 297 2.47 -1.39 -12.68
N ARG A 298 3.11 -2.57 -12.75
CA ARG A 298 2.63 -3.74 -13.48
C ARG A 298 2.07 -4.84 -12.56
N SER A 299 2.08 -4.70 -11.25
CA SER A 299 1.57 -5.71 -10.32
C SER A 299 0.10 -5.46 -9.96
N SER A 300 -0.47 -6.34 -9.14
CA SER A 300 -1.81 -6.14 -8.53
C SER A 300 -1.76 -5.35 -7.21
N ASP A 301 -0.75 -4.49 -7.02
CA ASP A 301 -0.67 -3.63 -5.84
C ASP A 301 -1.74 -2.54 -5.88
N ASP A 302 -2.40 -2.27 -4.75
CA ASP A 302 -3.44 -1.23 -4.64
C ASP A 302 -2.92 0.17 -5.00
N TRP A 303 -1.60 0.37 -4.89
CA TRP A 303 -0.90 1.61 -5.19
C TRP A 303 -0.28 1.64 -6.60
N GLN A 304 -0.71 0.74 -7.50
CA GLN A 304 -0.29 0.68 -8.91
C GLN A 304 -0.27 2.07 -9.57
N TYR A 305 -1.34 2.84 -9.39
CA TYR A 305 -1.47 4.18 -10.00
C TYR A 305 -0.42 5.18 -9.48
N MET A 306 0.02 5.06 -8.23
CA MET A 306 1.02 5.95 -7.63
C MET A 306 2.39 5.72 -8.27
N ALA A 307 2.72 4.45 -8.57
CA ALA A 307 3.94 4.11 -9.29
C ALA A 307 3.89 4.63 -10.74
N ILE A 308 2.74 4.53 -11.41
CA ILE A 308 2.52 5.12 -12.74
C ILE A 308 2.73 6.64 -12.71
N ASP A 309 2.10 7.35 -11.76
CA ASP A 309 2.28 8.80 -11.58
C ASP A 309 3.76 9.18 -11.45
N CYS A 310 4.52 8.45 -10.61
CA CYS A 310 5.96 8.67 -10.45
C CYS A 310 6.70 8.55 -11.78
N LEU A 311 6.49 7.45 -12.52
CA LEU A 311 7.16 7.22 -13.81
C LEU A 311 6.82 8.31 -14.82
N LEU A 312 5.55 8.74 -14.89
CA LEU A 312 5.13 9.81 -15.78
C LEU A 312 5.79 11.15 -15.44
N TRP A 313 5.82 11.54 -14.16
CA TRP A 313 6.46 12.80 -13.75
C TRP A 313 7.98 12.80 -13.96
N LEU A 314 8.64 11.65 -13.80
CA LEU A 314 10.07 11.52 -14.08
C LEU A 314 10.36 11.65 -15.59
N LEU A 315 9.50 11.08 -16.45
CA LEU A 315 9.61 11.20 -17.91
C LEU A 315 9.29 12.61 -18.43
N GLN A 316 8.35 13.31 -17.80
CA GLN A 316 7.99 14.68 -18.16
C GLN A 316 9.06 15.71 -17.81
N ASP A 317 10.03 15.39 -16.93
CA ASP A 317 11.14 16.29 -16.63
C ASP A 317 12.27 16.13 -17.66
N PRO A 318 12.50 17.13 -18.54
CA PRO A 318 13.46 17.02 -19.64
C PRO A 318 14.91 16.88 -19.18
N ASN A 319 15.23 17.24 -17.92
CA ASN A 319 16.60 17.18 -17.41
C ASN A 319 17.01 15.78 -16.94
N ILE A 320 16.03 14.92 -16.68
CA ILE A 320 16.25 13.58 -16.09
C ILE A 320 15.60 12.45 -16.88
N SER A 321 14.68 12.75 -17.80
CA SER A 321 13.92 11.75 -18.56
C SER A 321 14.83 10.74 -19.26
N ASN A 322 15.96 11.19 -19.80
CA ASN A 322 16.96 10.34 -20.44
C ASN A 322 17.58 9.27 -19.51
N LYS A 323 17.59 9.49 -18.19
CA LYS A 323 18.11 8.51 -17.22
C LYS A 323 17.11 7.39 -16.92
N VAL A 324 15.82 7.65 -17.11
CA VAL A 324 14.74 6.74 -16.71
C VAL A 324 14.05 6.08 -17.90
N ILE A 325 14.12 6.69 -19.08
CA ILE A 325 13.31 6.33 -20.26
C ILE A 325 13.46 4.88 -20.68
N ASP A 326 14.69 4.37 -20.77
CA ASP A 326 14.93 3.01 -21.25
C ASP A 326 14.33 1.93 -20.32
N LYS A 327 14.13 2.25 -19.02
CA LYS A 327 13.50 1.34 -18.05
C LYS A 327 11.99 1.56 -17.94
N ALA A 328 11.56 2.82 -17.98
CA ALA A 328 10.16 3.18 -17.79
C ALA A 328 9.29 2.86 -19.01
N VAL A 329 9.83 3.00 -20.22
CA VAL A 329 9.06 2.82 -21.47
C VAL A 329 8.44 1.43 -21.59
N PRO A 330 9.18 0.31 -21.44
CA PRO A 330 8.59 -1.02 -21.57
C PRO A 330 7.41 -1.23 -20.62
N ALA A 331 7.57 -0.82 -19.36
CA ALA A 331 6.52 -0.97 -18.36
C ALA A 331 5.28 -0.10 -18.67
N LEU A 332 5.47 1.14 -19.13
CA LEU A 332 4.36 2.03 -19.47
C LEU A 332 3.65 1.63 -20.76
N VAL A 333 4.36 1.06 -21.74
CA VAL A 333 3.76 0.52 -22.97
C VAL A 333 2.79 -0.61 -22.64
N ASP A 334 3.14 -1.50 -21.70
CA ASP A 334 2.26 -2.59 -21.27
C ASP A 334 0.95 -2.09 -20.63
N LEU A 335 1.00 -0.90 -20.03
CA LEU A 335 -0.12 -0.26 -19.31
C LEU A 335 -0.92 0.70 -20.20
N ALA A 336 -0.50 0.91 -21.45
CA ALA A 336 -1.09 1.93 -22.33
C ALA A 336 -2.53 1.64 -22.77
N GLU A 337 -3.02 0.42 -22.57
CA GLU A 337 -4.41 0.03 -22.89
C GLU A 337 -5.38 0.16 -21.71
N ILE A 338 -4.91 0.61 -20.53
CA ILE A 338 -5.77 0.86 -19.36
C ILE A 338 -6.79 1.97 -19.67
N SER A 339 -8.08 1.63 -19.56
CA SER A 339 -9.17 2.59 -19.72
C SER A 339 -9.42 3.39 -18.44
N THR A 340 -9.67 2.70 -17.33
CA THR A 340 -9.97 3.28 -16.02
C THR A 340 -9.29 2.46 -14.93
N LEU A 341 -8.59 3.13 -14.01
CA LEU A 341 -7.96 2.52 -12.84
C LEU A 341 -8.36 3.33 -11.59
N GLY A 342 -9.25 2.78 -10.77
CA GLY A 342 -9.87 3.55 -9.67
C GLY A 342 -10.56 4.81 -10.19
N ASP A 343 -10.17 5.97 -9.65
CA ASP A 343 -10.68 7.28 -10.10
C ASP A 343 -10.01 7.82 -11.38
N HIS A 344 -8.92 7.20 -11.84
CA HIS A 344 -8.15 7.65 -13.00
C HIS A 344 -8.80 7.18 -14.30
N LYS A 345 -9.52 8.09 -14.96
CA LYS A 345 -10.12 7.87 -16.29
C LYS A 345 -9.12 8.19 -17.40
N LYS A 346 -9.13 7.40 -18.48
CA LYS A 346 -8.27 7.58 -19.66
C LYS A 346 -6.77 7.54 -19.31
N LEU A 347 -6.38 6.71 -18.35
CA LEU A 347 -4.99 6.60 -17.90
C LEU A 347 -4.06 6.19 -19.05
N GLY A 348 -4.46 5.18 -19.85
CA GLY A 348 -3.70 4.74 -21.01
C GLY A 348 -3.49 5.84 -22.07
N ASP A 349 -4.46 6.75 -22.26
CA ASP A 349 -4.27 7.89 -23.17
C ASP A 349 -3.25 8.90 -22.62
N SER A 350 -3.24 9.10 -21.30
CA SER A 350 -2.27 9.97 -20.61
C SER A 350 -0.85 9.42 -20.75
N ILE A 351 -0.69 8.11 -20.56
CA ILE A 351 0.58 7.40 -20.76
C ILE A 351 1.08 7.59 -22.19
N VAL A 352 0.24 7.32 -23.19
CA VAL A 352 0.59 7.46 -24.61
C VAL A 352 1.02 8.89 -24.96
N ASN A 353 0.37 9.90 -24.39
CA ASN A 353 0.71 11.31 -24.65
C ASN A 353 2.10 11.65 -24.10
N VAL A 354 2.39 11.27 -22.85
CA VAL A 354 3.72 11.49 -22.24
C VAL A 354 4.81 10.79 -23.03
N LEU A 355 4.61 9.52 -23.41
CA LEU A 355 5.59 8.77 -24.20
C LEU A 355 5.85 9.42 -25.57
N ARG A 356 4.81 9.94 -26.23
CA ARG A 356 4.94 10.66 -27.50
C ARG A 356 5.77 11.94 -27.33
N GLU A 357 5.47 12.74 -26.32
CA GLU A 357 6.18 14.00 -26.02
C GLU A 357 7.67 13.75 -25.71
N CYS A 358 7.97 12.65 -25.00
CA CYS A 358 9.35 12.25 -24.69
C CYS A 358 10.19 11.99 -25.95
N ILE A 359 9.61 11.35 -26.97
CA ILE A 359 10.32 11.08 -28.23
C ILE A 359 10.44 12.33 -29.10
N GLN A 360 9.40 13.17 -29.15
CA GLN A 360 9.38 14.39 -29.97
C GLN A 360 10.34 15.46 -29.46
N SER A 361 10.44 15.65 -28.15
CA SER A 361 11.27 16.69 -27.52
C SER A 361 12.78 16.43 -27.64
N GLN A 362 13.21 15.18 -27.81
CA GLN A 362 14.62 14.78 -27.82
C GLN A 362 15.29 14.85 -29.21
N GLY A 363 14.57 15.28 -30.25
CA GLY A 363 15.10 15.43 -31.62
C GLY A 363 16.19 16.51 -31.80
N THR A 364 16.56 17.25 -30.75
CA THR A 364 17.50 18.39 -30.82
C THR A 364 18.65 18.35 -29.78
N GLY A 365 18.73 17.31 -28.92
CA GLY A 365 19.71 17.22 -27.82
C GLY A 365 20.66 16.02 -27.88
N ARG A 366 21.86 16.17 -27.29
CA ARG A 366 23.04 15.27 -27.45
C ARG A 366 23.02 13.94 -26.67
N ASN A 367 21.93 13.52 -26.02
CA ASN A 367 21.84 12.25 -25.28
C ASN A 367 20.69 11.40 -25.82
N SER A 368 21.01 10.34 -26.57
CA SER A 368 20.03 9.56 -27.34
C SER A 368 19.32 8.51 -26.48
N ILE A 369 17.97 8.57 -26.45
CA ILE A 369 17.09 7.43 -26.12
C ILE A 369 17.57 6.19 -26.90
N SER A 370 17.56 5.02 -26.26
CA SER A 370 17.88 3.76 -26.94
C SER A 370 17.00 3.54 -28.17
N THR A 371 17.55 2.91 -29.21
CA THR A 371 16.77 2.57 -30.42
C THR A 371 15.56 1.73 -30.06
N HIS A 372 15.72 0.80 -29.12
CA HIS A 372 14.67 -0.08 -28.62
C HIS A 372 13.48 0.69 -28.00
N ALA A 373 13.74 1.62 -27.07
CA ALA A 373 12.66 2.39 -26.45
C ALA A 373 11.90 3.26 -27.47
N LYS A 374 12.57 3.75 -28.53
CA LYS A 374 11.88 4.46 -29.62
C LYS A 374 10.99 3.53 -30.43
N GLU A 375 11.49 2.35 -30.76
CA GLU A 375 10.74 1.34 -31.53
C GLU A 375 9.47 0.90 -30.80
N GLU A 376 9.53 0.65 -29.49
CA GLU A 376 8.35 0.27 -28.70
C GLU A 376 7.26 1.34 -28.67
N VAL A 377 7.64 2.61 -28.50
CA VAL A 377 6.66 3.71 -28.50
C VAL A 377 6.09 3.93 -29.90
N GLU A 378 6.91 3.80 -30.95
CA GLU A 378 6.43 3.91 -32.33
C GLU A 378 5.44 2.78 -32.65
N GLU A 379 5.71 1.54 -32.21
CA GLU A 379 4.77 0.42 -32.32
C GLU A 379 3.45 0.71 -31.58
N LEU A 380 3.52 1.28 -30.37
CA LEU A 380 2.34 1.70 -29.61
C LEU A 380 1.53 2.78 -30.34
N LEU A 381 2.20 3.78 -30.92
CA LEU A 381 1.54 4.84 -31.70
C LEU A 381 0.89 4.28 -32.96
N ASN A 382 1.56 3.38 -33.66
CA ASN A 382 1.02 2.67 -34.81
C ASN A 382 -0.20 1.81 -34.45
N SER A 383 -0.18 1.16 -33.28
CA SER A 383 -1.33 0.41 -32.74
C SER A 383 -2.53 1.33 -32.46
N ARG A 384 -2.28 2.53 -31.91
CA ARG A 384 -3.34 3.54 -31.71
C ARG A 384 -3.88 4.10 -33.02
N GLN A 385 -3.06 4.23 -34.05
CA GLN A 385 -3.50 4.58 -35.39
C GLN A 385 -4.35 3.46 -35.99
N ARG A 386 -3.89 2.20 -35.94
CA ARG A 386 -4.65 1.03 -36.42
C ARG A 386 -6.05 0.98 -35.82
N LEU A 387 -6.18 1.18 -34.51
CA LEU A 387 -7.49 1.27 -33.84
C LEU A 387 -8.39 2.37 -34.42
N LYS A 388 -7.85 3.54 -34.81
CA LYS A 388 -8.62 4.62 -35.45
C LYS A 388 -9.06 4.23 -36.87
N TRP A 389 -8.19 3.62 -37.65
CA TRP A 389 -8.49 3.18 -39.02
C TRP A 389 -9.54 2.07 -39.03
N GLU A 390 -9.44 1.11 -38.11
CA GLU A 390 -10.43 0.06 -37.91
C GLU A 390 -11.82 0.59 -37.53
N LYS A 391 -11.94 1.82 -37.01
CA LYS A 391 -13.26 2.42 -36.74
C LYS A 391 -14.06 2.69 -38.02
N ASN A 392 -13.36 2.94 -39.12
CA ASN A 392 -13.94 3.31 -40.41
C ASN A 392 -13.92 2.14 -41.42
N MET A 393 -13.44 0.96 -41.00
CA MET A 393 -13.36 -0.24 -41.83
C MET A 393 -14.74 -0.89 -41.96
N PRO A 394 -15.09 -1.47 -43.14
CA PRO A 394 -16.30 -2.27 -43.31
C PRO A 394 -16.37 -3.40 -42.28
N LYS A 395 -17.59 -3.76 -41.86
CA LYS A 395 -17.79 -4.81 -40.86
C LYS A 395 -17.34 -6.17 -41.40
N GLU A 396 -17.54 -6.43 -42.69
CA GLU A 396 -17.13 -7.66 -43.36
C GLU A 396 -15.61 -7.85 -43.27
N ASP A 397 -14.83 -6.81 -43.54
CA ASP A 397 -13.37 -6.85 -43.46
C ASP A 397 -12.87 -7.09 -42.03
N LEU A 398 -13.56 -6.52 -41.03
CA LEU A 398 -13.26 -6.80 -39.62
C LEU A 398 -13.55 -8.26 -39.26
N HIS A 399 -14.65 -8.83 -39.76
CA HIS A 399 -14.98 -10.24 -39.54
C HIS A 399 -13.96 -11.16 -40.24
N ILE A 400 -13.51 -10.82 -41.45
CA ILE A 400 -12.44 -11.57 -42.15
C ILE A 400 -11.16 -11.56 -41.32
N LYS A 401 -10.76 -10.40 -40.77
CA LYS A 401 -9.59 -10.32 -39.88
C LYS A 401 -9.75 -11.13 -38.60
N GLN A 402 -10.93 -11.10 -38.00
CA GLN A 402 -11.24 -11.92 -36.81
C GLN A 402 -11.13 -13.41 -37.12
N ALA A 403 -11.73 -13.86 -38.24
CA ALA A 403 -11.66 -15.25 -38.68
C ALA A 403 -10.22 -15.67 -38.99
N ALA A 404 -9.43 -14.82 -39.67
CA ALA A 404 -8.02 -15.09 -39.93
C ALA A 404 -7.20 -15.20 -38.63
N ALA A 405 -7.40 -14.28 -37.68
CA ALA A 405 -6.74 -14.33 -36.39
C ALA A 405 -7.11 -15.60 -35.60
N LEU A 406 -8.38 -16.03 -35.67
CA LEU A 406 -8.85 -17.26 -35.04
C LEU A 406 -8.18 -18.50 -35.64
N VAL A 407 -8.06 -18.59 -36.96
CA VAL A 407 -7.35 -19.70 -37.63
C VAL A 407 -5.89 -19.78 -37.16
N VAL A 408 -5.18 -18.65 -37.15
CA VAL A 408 -3.79 -18.59 -36.69
C VAL A 408 -3.67 -18.91 -35.19
N LYS A 409 -4.64 -18.50 -34.36
CA LYS A 409 -4.72 -18.92 -32.95
C LYS A 409 -4.81 -20.44 -32.83
N LEU A 410 -5.67 -21.09 -33.62
CA LEU A 410 -5.85 -22.54 -33.59
C LEU A 410 -4.57 -23.28 -34.04
N GLU A 411 -3.84 -22.76 -35.02
CA GLU A 411 -2.50 -23.25 -35.37
C GLU A 411 -1.54 -23.13 -34.19
N GLY A 412 -1.52 -21.98 -33.50
CA GLY A 412 -0.74 -21.78 -32.28
C GLY A 412 -1.09 -22.77 -31.18
N ASN A 413 -2.39 -23.02 -30.94
CA ASN A 413 -2.86 -24.02 -29.99
C ASN A 413 -2.42 -25.45 -30.36
N SER A 414 -2.42 -25.79 -31.66
CA SER A 414 -1.94 -27.07 -32.16
C SER A 414 -0.44 -27.24 -31.92
N LEU A 415 0.37 -26.22 -32.22
CA LEU A 415 1.81 -26.22 -31.96
C LEU A 415 2.08 -26.34 -30.45
N PHE A 416 1.38 -25.58 -29.63
CA PHE A 416 1.49 -25.64 -28.17
C PHE A 416 1.21 -27.05 -27.65
N SER A 417 0.12 -27.67 -28.11
CA SER A 417 -0.26 -29.03 -27.72
C SER A 417 0.73 -30.09 -28.21
N SER A 418 1.43 -29.83 -29.31
CA SER A 418 2.49 -30.70 -29.82
C SER A 418 3.85 -30.53 -29.13
N GLY A 419 3.97 -29.55 -28.22
CA GLY A 419 5.20 -29.23 -27.49
C GLY A 419 6.13 -28.23 -28.19
N ASP A 420 5.80 -27.73 -29.38
CA ASP A 420 6.54 -26.65 -30.03
C ASP A 420 6.12 -25.29 -29.47
N ILE A 421 6.67 -24.97 -28.29
CA ILE A 421 6.35 -23.74 -27.55
C ILE A 421 6.84 -22.49 -28.29
N SER A 422 7.99 -22.57 -28.96
CA SER A 422 8.54 -21.43 -29.71
C SER A 422 7.69 -21.14 -30.95
N GLY A 423 7.29 -22.17 -31.70
CA GLY A 423 6.36 -22.04 -32.82
C GLY A 423 5.01 -21.50 -32.39
N ALA A 424 4.46 -21.97 -31.26
CA ALA A 424 3.22 -21.45 -30.70
C ALA A 424 3.30 -19.95 -30.36
N ALA A 425 4.38 -19.50 -29.71
CA ALA A 425 4.59 -18.09 -29.39
C ALA A 425 4.63 -17.19 -30.64
N LEU A 426 5.28 -17.66 -31.71
CA LEU A 426 5.32 -16.97 -33.00
C LEU A 426 3.91 -16.89 -33.62
N LYS A 427 3.14 -17.98 -33.59
CA LYS A 427 1.76 -18.00 -34.10
C LYS A 427 0.81 -17.11 -33.30
N TYR A 428 0.92 -17.07 -31.98
CA TYR A 428 0.13 -16.11 -31.19
C TYR A 428 0.51 -14.66 -31.49
N SER A 429 1.78 -14.38 -31.80
CA SER A 429 2.22 -13.04 -32.24
C SER A 429 1.63 -12.66 -33.61
N GLU A 430 1.61 -13.59 -34.55
CA GLU A 430 0.96 -13.44 -35.86
C GLU A 430 -0.55 -13.19 -35.69
N ALA A 431 -1.21 -13.98 -34.84
CA ALA A 431 -2.63 -13.81 -34.52
C ALA A 431 -2.92 -12.43 -33.89
N LEU A 432 -2.08 -11.94 -32.98
CA LEU A 432 -2.21 -10.60 -32.37
C LEU A 432 -2.06 -9.46 -33.40
N ALA A 433 -1.23 -9.66 -34.42
CA ALA A 433 -1.04 -8.68 -35.50
C ALA A 433 -2.27 -8.59 -36.41
N LEU A 434 -2.95 -9.72 -36.65
CA LEU A 434 -4.17 -9.81 -37.45
C LEU A 434 -5.44 -9.42 -36.67
N CYS A 435 -5.48 -9.75 -35.38
CA CYS A 435 -6.64 -9.55 -34.52
C CYS A 435 -7.00 -8.05 -34.39
N PRO A 436 -8.25 -7.65 -34.73
CA PRO A 436 -8.64 -6.25 -34.59
C PRO A 436 -8.47 -5.72 -33.17
N MET A 437 -8.04 -4.47 -33.04
CA MET A 437 -7.76 -3.84 -31.74
C MET A 437 -9.02 -3.74 -30.86
N ARG A 438 -10.22 -3.75 -31.47
CA ARG A 438 -11.51 -3.76 -30.75
C ARG A 438 -11.90 -5.13 -30.21
N SER A 439 -11.31 -6.22 -30.69
CA SER A 439 -11.60 -7.59 -30.25
C SER A 439 -10.92 -7.92 -28.93
N LYS A 440 -11.29 -7.17 -27.87
CA LYS A 440 -10.64 -7.21 -26.56
C LYS A 440 -10.57 -8.62 -25.97
N LYS A 441 -11.67 -9.37 -25.99
CA LYS A 441 -11.72 -10.75 -25.45
C LYS A 441 -10.67 -11.63 -26.10
N GLU A 442 -10.64 -11.68 -27.44
CA GLU A 442 -9.67 -12.47 -28.19
C GLU A 442 -8.22 -12.03 -27.92
N ARG A 443 -7.96 -10.71 -27.84
CA ARG A 443 -6.62 -10.19 -27.51
C ARG A 443 -6.17 -10.59 -26.11
N VAL A 444 -7.07 -10.59 -25.12
CA VAL A 444 -6.76 -11.08 -23.75
C VAL A 444 -6.29 -12.52 -23.81
N VAL A 445 -7.01 -13.40 -24.52
CA VAL A 445 -6.66 -14.81 -24.67
C VAL A 445 -5.30 -14.98 -25.35
N LEU A 446 -5.09 -14.30 -26.47
CA LEU A 446 -3.84 -14.38 -27.23
C LEU A 446 -2.63 -13.93 -26.42
N TYR A 447 -2.71 -12.78 -25.74
CA TYR A 447 -1.65 -12.32 -24.84
C TYR A 447 -1.42 -13.30 -23.70
N SER A 448 -2.49 -13.80 -23.08
CA SER A 448 -2.37 -14.75 -21.97
C SER A 448 -1.69 -16.06 -22.42
N ASN A 449 -2.06 -16.60 -23.59
CA ASN A 449 -1.46 -17.83 -24.13
C ASN A 449 0.01 -17.61 -24.56
N ARG A 450 0.34 -16.44 -25.11
CA ARG A 450 1.74 -16.09 -25.38
C ARG A 450 2.56 -15.93 -24.10
N ALA A 451 1.98 -15.37 -23.03
CA ALA A 451 2.60 -15.32 -21.71
C ALA A 451 2.92 -16.73 -21.19
N GLN A 452 2.02 -17.71 -21.38
CA GLN A 452 2.28 -19.11 -21.05
C GLN A 452 3.49 -19.67 -21.80
N CYS A 453 3.59 -19.39 -23.10
CA CYS A 453 4.74 -19.81 -23.90
C CYS A 453 6.04 -19.18 -23.35
N ASN A 454 6.01 -17.89 -23.02
CA ASN A 454 7.17 -17.20 -22.46
C ASN A 454 7.61 -17.77 -21.10
N LEU A 455 6.67 -18.19 -20.23
CA LEU A 455 6.99 -18.90 -18.99
C LEU A 455 7.72 -20.21 -19.26
N LEU A 456 7.19 -21.03 -20.17
CA LEU A 456 7.78 -22.31 -20.56
C LEU A 456 9.17 -22.15 -21.19
N LEU A 457 9.39 -21.06 -21.92
CA LEU A 457 10.68 -20.70 -22.52
C LEU A 457 11.63 -20.00 -21.53
N GLN A 458 11.29 -19.91 -20.24
CA GLN A 458 12.09 -19.26 -19.21
C GLN A 458 12.35 -17.77 -19.47
N GLN A 459 11.37 -17.06 -20.03
CA GLN A 459 11.41 -15.63 -20.36
C GLN A 459 10.44 -14.83 -19.47
N PRO A 460 10.73 -14.66 -18.16
CA PRO A 460 9.79 -14.08 -17.22
C PRO A 460 9.41 -12.63 -17.52
N LEU A 461 10.34 -11.80 -18.03
CA LEU A 461 10.04 -10.41 -18.37
C LEU A 461 9.01 -10.29 -19.52
N ALA A 462 9.12 -11.15 -20.54
CA ALA A 462 8.17 -11.19 -21.64
C ALA A 462 6.80 -11.73 -21.18
N ALA A 463 6.80 -12.72 -20.28
CA ALA A 463 5.58 -13.23 -19.65
C ALA A 463 4.86 -12.15 -18.82
N ILE A 464 5.58 -11.34 -18.04
CA ILE A 464 5.01 -10.21 -17.29
C ILE A 464 4.39 -9.18 -18.23
N SER A 465 5.09 -8.84 -19.32
CA SER A 465 4.60 -7.89 -20.33
C SER A 465 3.27 -8.36 -20.93
N ASP A 466 3.23 -9.59 -21.44
CA ASP A 466 2.03 -10.14 -22.07
C ASP A 466 0.88 -10.32 -21.07
N ALA A 467 1.16 -10.84 -19.87
CA ALA A 467 0.13 -11.00 -18.84
C ALA A 467 -0.44 -9.65 -18.38
N THR A 468 0.42 -8.62 -18.26
CA THR A 468 -0.01 -7.26 -17.92
C THR A 468 -0.90 -6.66 -19.00
N ARG A 469 -0.53 -6.77 -20.29
CA ARG A 469 -1.37 -6.31 -21.40
C ARG A 469 -2.74 -6.99 -21.40
N ALA A 470 -2.77 -8.31 -21.18
CA ALA A 470 -4.03 -9.05 -21.03
C ALA A 470 -4.89 -8.49 -19.87
N LEU A 471 -4.28 -8.20 -18.72
CA LEU A 471 -4.97 -7.67 -17.54
C LEU A 471 -5.46 -6.23 -17.72
N CYS A 472 -4.75 -5.40 -18.48
CA CYS A 472 -5.15 -4.04 -18.83
C CYS A 472 -6.32 -3.99 -19.80
N ILE A 473 -6.41 -4.96 -20.72
CA ILE A 473 -7.48 -5.04 -21.74
C ILE A 473 -8.76 -5.63 -21.17
N HIS A 474 -8.62 -6.59 -20.23
CA HIS A 474 -9.74 -7.28 -19.60
C HIS A 474 -10.72 -6.31 -18.92
N SER A 475 -11.99 -6.69 -18.88
CA SER A 475 -13.04 -5.92 -18.24
C SER A 475 -13.85 -6.86 -17.32
N PRO A 476 -13.81 -6.69 -15.99
CA PRO A 476 -13.11 -5.64 -15.24
C PRO A 476 -11.58 -5.71 -15.30
N ILE A 477 -10.88 -4.58 -15.16
CA ILE A 477 -9.40 -4.52 -15.19
C ILE A 477 -8.78 -5.39 -14.10
N ASN A 478 -7.61 -5.98 -14.35
CA ASN A 478 -6.84 -6.80 -13.39
C ASN A 478 -7.60 -8.05 -12.86
N ARG A 479 -8.57 -8.59 -13.61
CA ARG A 479 -9.46 -9.68 -13.14
C ARG A 479 -9.43 -10.93 -14.01
N HIS A 480 -8.40 -11.12 -14.84
CA HIS A 480 -8.26 -12.31 -15.67
C HIS A 480 -7.41 -13.38 -14.97
N ALA A 481 -8.05 -14.41 -14.42
CA ALA A 481 -7.42 -15.42 -13.56
C ALA A 481 -6.15 -16.04 -14.16
N LYS A 482 -6.21 -16.57 -15.39
CA LYS A 482 -5.05 -17.19 -16.05
C LYS A 482 -3.87 -16.22 -16.20
N SER A 483 -4.13 -14.95 -16.52
CA SER A 483 -3.06 -13.94 -16.63
C SER A 483 -2.48 -13.57 -15.26
N LEU A 484 -3.30 -13.48 -14.21
CA LEU A 484 -2.82 -13.27 -12.84
C LEU A 484 -1.89 -14.40 -12.42
N TRP A 485 -2.31 -15.65 -12.63
CA TRP A 485 -1.50 -16.83 -12.31
C TRP A 485 -0.16 -16.83 -13.06
N ARG A 486 -0.20 -16.62 -14.38
CA ARG A 486 0.99 -16.56 -15.23
C ARG A 486 1.95 -15.45 -14.79
N ARG A 487 1.43 -14.27 -14.42
CA ARG A 487 2.25 -13.15 -13.95
C ARG A 487 2.82 -13.42 -12.55
N ALA A 488 2.07 -14.06 -11.65
CA ALA A 488 2.54 -14.49 -10.35
C ALA A 488 3.75 -15.46 -10.46
N GLN A 489 3.68 -16.43 -11.38
CA GLN A 489 4.78 -17.35 -11.67
C GLN A 489 6.00 -16.62 -12.23
N ALA A 490 5.78 -15.68 -13.16
CA ALA A 490 6.88 -14.88 -13.72
C ALA A 490 7.57 -14.01 -12.66
N TYR A 491 6.81 -13.43 -11.72
CA TYR A 491 7.37 -12.70 -10.58
C TYR A 491 8.15 -13.61 -9.62
N ASP A 492 7.68 -14.84 -9.38
CA ASP A 492 8.41 -15.83 -8.58
C ASP A 492 9.78 -16.16 -9.20
N MET A 493 9.84 -16.36 -10.52
CA MET A 493 11.10 -16.60 -11.25
C MET A 493 12.10 -15.44 -11.12
N LEU A 494 11.63 -14.21 -10.90
CA LEU A 494 12.46 -13.02 -10.70
C LEU A 494 12.78 -12.74 -9.22
N GLY A 495 12.27 -13.56 -8.28
CA GLY A 495 12.41 -13.31 -6.84
C GLY A 495 11.60 -12.12 -6.33
N LEU A 496 10.61 -11.66 -7.10
CA LEU A 496 9.72 -10.54 -6.75
C LEU A 496 8.55 -11.06 -5.91
N ALA A 497 8.87 -11.43 -4.66
CA ALA A 497 7.95 -12.16 -3.80
C ALA A 497 6.65 -11.41 -3.48
N LYS A 498 6.71 -10.08 -3.33
CA LYS A 498 5.53 -9.27 -3.00
C LYS A 498 4.55 -9.23 -4.18
N GLU A 499 5.06 -8.93 -5.37
CA GLU A 499 4.28 -8.86 -6.60
C GLU A 499 3.69 -10.23 -6.95
N SER A 500 4.47 -11.31 -6.76
CA SER A 500 3.99 -12.68 -6.92
C SER A 500 2.86 -13.03 -5.93
N LEU A 501 3.03 -12.67 -4.65
CA LEU A 501 2.02 -12.92 -3.61
C LEU A 501 0.70 -12.20 -3.92
N LEU A 502 0.76 -10.93 -4.32
CA LEU A 502 -0.42 -10.13 -4.64
C LEU A 502 -1.20 -10.69 -5.83
N ASP A 503 -0.50 -11.06 -6.92
CA ASP A 503 -1.15 -11.68 -8.08
C ASP A 503 -1.74 -13.06 -7.72
N ALA A 504 -1.07 -13.85 -6.89
CA ALA A 504 -1.57 -15.15 -6.45
C ALA A 504 -2.81 -15.04 -5.54
N ILE A 505 -2.84 -14.08 -4.62
CA ILE A 505 -4.03 -13.81 -3.79
C ILE A 505 -5.21 -13.37 -4.66
N LEU A 506 -4.97 -12.47 -5.62
CA LEU A 506 -6.02 -12.01 -6.53
C LEU A 506 -6.51 -13.14 -7.43
N PHE A 507 -5.62 -14.01 -7.92
CA PHE A 507 -6.00 -15.22 -8.66
C PHE A 507 -6.94 -16.12 -7.84
N ILE A 508 -6.62 -16.40 -6.58
CA ILE A 508 -7.47 -17.21 -5.69
C ILE A 508 -8.85 -16.55 -5.50
N ASN A 509 -8.88 -15.23 -5.33
CA ASN A 509 -10.13 -14.48 -5.24
C ASN A 509 -10.98 -14.62 -6.51
N GLU A 510 -10.38 -14.55 -7.70
CA GLU A 510 -11.10 -14.75 -8.97
C GLU A 510 -11.60 -16.19 -9.11
N CYS A 511 -10.80 -17.20 -8.77
CA CYS A 511 -11.24 -18.60 -8.79
C CYS A 511 -12.47 -18.81 -7.90
N SER A 512 -12.49 -18.19 -6.71
CA SER A 512 -13.62 -18.28 -5.77
C SER A 512 -14.90 -17.61 -6.25
N GLN A 513 -14.80 -16.65 -7.18
CA GLN A 513 -15.92 -15.87 -7.71
C GLN A 513 -16.38 -16.35 -9.09
N SER A 514 -15.67 -17.28 -9.72
CA SER A 514 -15.96 -17.76 -11.06
C SER A 514 -17.22 -18.65 -11.13
N SER A 515 -18.03 -18.44 -12.17
CA SER A 515 -19.21 -19.26 -12.48
C SER A 515 -18.95 -20.28 -13.60
N ASP A 516 -17.68 -20.49 -13.98
CA ASP A 516 -17.26 -21.47 -14.99
C ASP A 516 -17.49 -22.90 -14.45
N PRO A 517 -18.20 -23.80 -15.16
CA PRO A 517 -18.37 -25.19 -14.76
C PRO A 517 -17.07 -25.95 -14.47
N ASP A 518 -15.97 -25.70 -15.21
CA ASP A 518 -14.69 -26.40 -14.97
C ASP A 518 -13.98 -25.94 -13.68
N LEU A 519 -14.16 -24.66 -13.32
CA LEU A 519 -13.64 -24.10 -12.06
C LEU A 519 -14.62 -24.30 -10.89
N SER A 520 -15.93 -24.36 -11.14
CA SER A 520 -16.99 -24.49 -10.13
C SER A 520 -17.28 -25.94 -9.73
N LEU A 521 -16.88 -26.93 -10.55
CA LEU A 521 -16.81 -28.34 -10.14
C LEU A 521 -15.83 -28.55 -8.97
N ARG A 522 -14.82 -27.68 -8.81
CA ARG A 522 -13.94 -27.60 -7.64
C ARG A 522 -14.57 -26.70 -6.56
N GLN A 523 -15.68 -27.13 -5.97
CA GLN A 523 -16.35 -26.43 -4.86
C GLN A 523 -15.34 -25.90 -3.82
N ASN A 524 -15.19 -24.57 -3.75
CA ASN A 524 -14.58 -23.83 -2.64
C ASN A 524 -13.17 -24.26 -2.20
N LYS A 525 -12.38 -24.94 -3.04
CA LYS A 525 -11.01 -25.33 -2.71
C LYS A 525 -10.01 -24.56 -3.56
N VAL A 526 -9.19 -23.78 -2.88
CA VAL A 526 -7.98 -23.17 -3.46
C VAL A 526 -7.15 -24.29 -4.10
N PRO A 527 -6.72 -24.17 -5.37
CA PRO A 527 -5.86 -25.18 -5.96
C PRO A 527 -4.57 -25.36 -5.14
N ASP A 528 -4.16 -26.60 -4.89
CA ASP A 528 -3.00 -26.91 -4.02
C ASP A 528 -1.72 -26.20 -4.50
N TYR A 529 -1.53 -26.08 -5.82
CA TYR A 529 -0.40 -25.36 -6.39
C TYR A 529 -0.41 -23.86 -6.03
N ALA A 530 -1.59 -23.24 -5.97
CA ALA A 530 -1.75 -21.83 -5.65
C ALA A 530 -1.52 -21.60 -4.16
N GLU A 531 -2.01 -22.50 -3.31
CA GLU A 531 -1.73 -22.48 -1.88
C GLU A 531 -0.22 -22.63 -1.60
N ARG A 532 0.47 -23.56 -2.31
CA ARG A 532 1.93 -23.73 -2.21
C ARG A 532 2.67 -22.44 -2.59
N LEU A 533 2.30 -21.82 -3.70
CA LEU A 533 2.92 -20.56 -4.14
C LEU A 533 2.69 -19.45 -3.10
N VAL A 534 1.45 -19.27 -2.63
CA VAL A 534 1.15 -18.26 -1.60
C VAL A 534 1.96 -18.51 -0.33
N LYS A 535 2.05 -19.75 0.17
CA LYS A 535 2.87 -20.08 1.34
C LYS A 535 4.35 -19.77 1.12
N LYS A 536 4.90 -20.09 -0.06
CA LYS A 536 6.28 -19.75 -0.44
C LYS A 536 6.49 -18.23 -0.40
N GLN A 537 5.61 -17.47 -1.08
CA GLN A 537 5.76 -16.02 -1.18
C GLN A 537 5.49 -15.30 0.13
N MET A 538 4.56 -15.77 0.97
CA MET A 538 4.35 -15.21 2.31
C MET A 538 5.61 -15.32 3.18
N ARG A 539 6.36 -16.43 3.08
CA ARG A 539 7.65 -16.57 3.79
C ARG A 539 8.72 -15.65 3.22
N ALA A 540 8.80 -15.55 1.89
CA ALA A 540 9.79 -14.71 1.22
C ALA A 540 9.52 -13.19 1.39
N ALA A 541 8.24 -12.79 1.46
CA ALA A 541 7.79 -11.43 1.70
C ALA A 541 7.52 -11.12 3.17
N TRP A 542 7.85 -12.04 4.09
CA TRP A 542 7.60 -11.88 5.52
C TRP A 542 8.26 -10.61 6.07
N LEU A 543 7.50 -9.83 6.83
CA LEU A 543 7.89 -8.49 7.26
C LEU A 543 9.19 -8.49 8.08
N PHE A 544 9.40 -9.50 8.92
CA PHE A 544 10.61 -9.62 9.73
C PHE A 544 11.75 -10.40 9.06
N ARG A 545 11.64 -10.80 7.78
CA ARG A 545 12.64 -11.64 7.11
C ARG A 545 14.06 -11.08 7.20
N GLU A 546 14.26 -9.79 6.88
CA GLU A 546 15.58 -9.18 6.94
C GLU A 546 16.15 -9.15 8.37
N ALA A 547 15.31 -8.83 9.36
CA ALA A 547 15.70 -8.82 10.77
C ALA A 547 16.04 -10.22 11.28
N ALA A 548 15.26 -11.22 10.88
CA ALA A 548 15.46 -12.62 11.22
C ALA A 548 16.81 -13.13 10.70
N ILE A 549 17.12 -12.90 9.42
CA ILE A 549 18.42 -13.24 8.81
C ILE A 549 19.58 -12.57 9.56
N LYS A 550 19.45 -11.27 9.86
CA LYS A 550 20.50 -10.49 10.53
C LYS A 550 20.79 -10.98 11.95
N HIS A 551 19.77 -11.39 12.69
CA HIS A 551 19.86 -11.79 14.10
C HIS A 551 19.93 -13.30 14.31
N GLY A 552 20.20 -14.07 13.24
CA GLY A 552 20.33 -15.53 13.29
C GLY A 552 19.03 -16.27 13.62
N GLY A 553 17.89 -15.59 13.53
CA GLY A 553 16.58 -16.18 13.66
C GLY A 553 16.18 -16.80 12.34
N VAL A 554 16.18 -18.13 12.28
CA VAL A 554 15.72 -18.95 11.14
C VAL A 554 16.66 -18.88 9.93
N GLN A 555 17.56 -19.87 9.84
CA GLN A 555 17.87 -20.46 8.54
C GLN A 555 16.60 -21.14 8.06
N CYS A 556 15.96 -20.62 7.01
CA CYS A 556 15.06 -21.45 6.22
C CYS A 556 15.96 -22.46 5.50
N GLU A 557 16.23 -23.61 6.13
CA GLU A 557 16.65 -24.80 5.41
C GLU A 557 15.59 -25.06 4.33
N GLY A 558 15.96 -24.79 3.08
CA GLY A 558 15.08 -24.86 1.92
C GLY A 558 15.59 -24.07 0.73
N ASP A 559 16.43 -23.05 0.95
CA ASP A 559 16.91 -22.17 -0.15
C ASP A 559 18.20 -22.64 -0.83
N ALA A 560 18.75 -23.79 -0.44
CA ALA A 560 20.04 -24.29 -0.96
C ALA A 560 20.00 -25.73 -1.53
N GLY A 561 18.80 -26.31 -1.71
CA GLY A 561 18.63 -27.74 -2.04
C GLY A 561 18.05 -28.08 -3.43
N ASP A 562 17.17 -27.25 -4.00
CA ASP A 562 16.45 -27.60 -5.25
C ASP A 562 16.89 -26.77 -6.47
N MET A 563 18.21 -26.61 -6.61
CA MET A 563 18.81 -26.32 -7.92
C MET A 563 18.82 -27.63 -8.72
N TYR A 564 17.83 -27.79 -9.60
CA TYR A 564 17.62 -28.92 -10.53
C TYR A 564 17.14 -30.25 -9.94
N GLY A 565 16.14 -30.22 -9.06
CA GLY A 565 15.32 -31.39 -8.71
C GLY A 565 14.15 -31.54 -9.68
N GLN A 566 14.18 -32.58 -10.52
CA GLN A 566 13.06 -33.00 -11.36
C GLN A 566 11.97 -33.61 -10.47
N GLU A 567 11.24 -32.77 -9.74
CA GLU A 567 10.05 -33.19 -8.98
C GLU A 567 8.80 -32.91 -9.83
N THR A 568 8.00 -33.95 -9.98
CA THR A 568 6.85 -34.03 -10.89
C THR A 568 5.91 -32.85 -10.71
N ASP A 569 5.88 -32.05 -11.77
CA ASP A 569 5.01 -30.93 -12.00
C ASP A 569 3.54 -31.40 -12.10
N ASP A 570 2.88 -31.48 -10.94
CA ASP A 570 1.42 -31.63 -10.86
C ASP A 570 0.70 -30.28 -11.11
N SER A 571 1.35 -29.28 -11.73
CA SER A 571 0.60 -28.20 -12.38
C SER A 571 -0.08 -28.82 -13.60
N GLU A 572 -1.31 -29.23 -13.38
CA GLU A 572 -2.23 -29.64 -14.43
C GLU A 572 -2.25 -28.52 -15.47
N TRP A 573 -1.50 -28.73 -16.56
CA TRP A 573 -1.35 -27.77 -17.64
C TRP A 573 -2.74 -27.47 -18.17
N GLU A 574 -3.32 -26.33 -17.80
CA GLU A 574 -4.56 -25.87 -18.40
C GLU A 574 -4.26 -25.65 -19.89
N THR A 575 -4.68 -26.64 -20.69
CA THR A 575 -4.56 -26.61 -22.14
C THR A 575 -5.17 -25.32 -22.65
N ALA A 576 -4.56 -24.73 -23.68
CA ALA A 576 -4.93 -23.46 -24.31
C ALA A 576 -6.33 -23.41 -24.97
N SER A 577 -7.24 -24.31 -24.59
CA SER A 577 -8.60 -24.43 -25.12
C SER A 577 -9.55 -23.45 -24.44
N GLU A 578 -9.61 -22.24 -24.99
CA GLU A 578 -10.86 -21.49 -25.03
C GLU A 578 -11.41 -21.57 -26.45
N SER A 579 -12.33 -22.52 -26.67
CA SER A 579 -13.24 -22.48 -27.81
C SER A 579 -14.55 -21.84 -27.35
N ASP A 580 -14.55 -20.52 -27.17
CA ASP A 580 -15.79 -19.75 -27.12
C ASP A 580 -16.39 -19.69 -28.54
N ILE A 581 -16.94 -20.81 -28.99
CA ILE A 581 -17.99 -20.83 -30.03
C ILE A 581 -19.33 -20.69 -29.29
N GLY A 582 -19.46 -19.62 -28.53
CA GLY A 582 -20.75 -19.16 -28.01
C GLY A 582 -21.37 -18.25 -29.06
N ASN A 583 -22.38 -18.75 -29.78
CA ASN A 583 -23.23 -17.95 -30.65
C ASN A 583 -23.91 -16.82 -29.84
N ASP A 584 -23.28 -15.66 -29.77
CA ASP A 584 -23.91 -14.41 -29.33
C ASP A 584 -23.55 -13.26 -30.29
N GLU A 585 -23.68 -13.53 -31.58
CA GLU A 585 -23.87 -12.47 -32.58
C GLU A 585 -25.32 -11.97 -32.51
N ARG A 586 -25.72 -11.28 -31.44
CA ARG A 586 -26.89 -10.37 -31.47
C ARG A 586 -26.65 -9.12 -30.63
N ASP A 587 -26.35 -8.04 -31.36
CA ASP A 587 -26.58 -6.64 -31.00
C ASP A 587 -26.17 -6.19 -29.58
N ASP A 588 -24.86 -6.01 -29.36
CA ASP A 588 -24.33 -5.16 -28.29
C ASP A 588 -24.00 -3.75 -28.80
N PHE A 589 -25.01 -3.07 -29.35
CA PHE A 589 -24.97 -1.62 -29.53
C PHE A 589 -26.13 -1.00 -28.73
N GLY A 590 -25.86 -0.66 -27.46
CA GLY A 590 -26.58 0.42 -26.78
C GLY A 590 -27.40 0.10 -25.52
N LYS A 591 -27.22 -1.04 -24.84
CA LYS A 591 -28.03 -1.36 -23.63
C LYS A 591 -27.31 -1.45 -22.29
N ASN A 592 -25.99 -1.25 -22.22
CA ASN A 592 -25.24 -1.42 -20.97
C ASN A 592 -25.22 -0.19 -20.02
N ASP A 593 -25.79 0.96 -20.42
CA ASP A 593 -25.62 2.22 -19.68
C ASP A 593 -26.62 2.51 -18.54
N ARG A 594 -27.75 1.78 -18.45
CA ARG A 594 -28.82 2.12 -17.49
C ARG A 594 -28.90 1.22 -16.27
N ALA A 595 -28.63 -0.08 -16.41
CA ALA A 595 -28.65 -1.01 -15.28
C ALA A 595 -27.41 -0.84 -14.37
N TRP A 596 -26.26 -0.47 -14.95
CA TRP A 596 -25.01 -0.21 -14.23
C TRP A 596 -25.02 1.07 -13.37
N LYS A 597 -25.77 2.12 -13.76
CA LYS A 597 -25.83 3.37 -12.98
C LYS A 597 -26.49 3.20 -11.60
N ALA A 598 -27.51 2.34 -11.50
CA ALA A 598 -28.24 2.16 -10.25
C ALA A 598 -27.44 1.39 -9.18
N ASP A 599 -26.57 0.46 -9.59
CA ASP A 599 -25.76 -0.34 -8.67
C ASP A 599 -24.44 0.37 -8.27
N ILE A 600 -23.90 1.20 -9.17
CA ILE A 600 -22.81 2.13 -8.88
C ILE A 600 -23.26 3.22 -7.90
N GLU A 601 -24.45 3.81 -8.06
CA GLU A 601 -24.96 4.85 -7.13
C GLU A 601 -25.22 4.34 -5.69
N ARG A 602 -25.37 3.02 -5.52
CA ARG A 602 -25.57 2.38 -4.22
C ARG A 602 -24.25 2.07 -3.52
N LYS A 603 -23.22 1.63 -4.25
CA LYS A 603 -21.85 1.44 -3.75
C LYS A 603 -21.08 2.75 -3.57
N GLU A 604 -21.30 3.75 -4.44
CA GLU A 604 -20.72 5.09 -4.30
C GLU A 604 -21.22 5.82 -3.05
N ARG A 605 -22.50 5.67 -2.65
CA ARG A 605 -23.00 6.33 -1.43
C ARG A 605 -22.36 5.83 -0.14
N TYR A 606 -21.91 4.58 -0.11
CA TYR A 606 -21.23 3.99 1.06
C TYR A 606 -19.73 4.35 1.08
N ASN A 607 -19.05 4.30 -0.07
CA ASN A 607 -17.62 4.64 -0.16
C ASN A 607 -17.34 6.15 -0.11
N LYS A 608 -18.25 7.00 -0.60
CA LYS A 608 -18.11 8.47 -0.64
C LYS A 608 -18.33 9.13 0.73
N ALA A 609 -18.86 8.41 1.73
CA ALA A 609 -18.95 8.87 3.11
C ALA A 609 -17.62 8.67 3.88
N MET A 610 -16.81 7.66 3.56
CA MET A 610 -15.50 7.43 4.19
C MET A 610 -14.32 8.07 3.44
N THR A 611 -14.35 8.14 2.10
CA THR A 611 -13.25 8.75 1.32
C THR A 611 -13.24 10.27 1.36
N LYS A 612 -14.34 10.91 1.77
CA LYS A 612 -14.41 12.38 1.86
C LYS A 612 -13.51 12.93 2.97
N ASP A 613 -13.29 12.17 4.05
CA ASP A 613 -12.51 12.64 5.21
C ASP A 613 -10.99 12.48 5.04
N MET A 614 -10.50 11.59 4.17
CA MET A 614 -9.05 11.48 3.87
C MET A 614 -8.62 12.24 2.61
N LYS A 615 -9.49 12.41 1.61
CA LYS A 615 -9.16 13.17 0.38
C LYS A 615 -9.06 14.68 0.63
N GLN A 616 -9.74 15.21 1.65
CA GLN A 616 -9.68 16.64 1.95
C GLN A 616 -8.31 17.09 2.50
N GLY A 617 -7.55 16.21 3.15
CA GLY A 617 -6.16 16.50 3.56
C GLY A 617 -5.15 16.43 2.41
N TYR A 618 -5.32 15.49 1.47
CA TYR A 618 -4.39 15.30 0.34
C TYR A 618 -4.61 16.29 -0.83
N SER A 619 -5.81 16.85 -0.99
CA SER A 619 -6.10 17.77 -2.10
C SER A 619 -5.87 19.24 -1.77
N VAL A 620 -5.87 19.63 -0.48
CA VAL A 620 -5.76 21.05 -0.08
C VAL A 620 -4.31 21.55 -0.11
N LEU A 621 -3.31 20.67 -0.01
CA LEU A 621 -1.89 21.03 -0.06
C LEU A 621 -1.27 21.05 -1.47
N LEU A 622 -2.00 20.59 -2.50
CA LEU A 622 -1.52 20.61 -3.89
C LEU A 622 -1.95 21.87 -4.68
N THR A 623 -2.73 22.77 -4.06
CA THR A 623 -3.29 23.96 -4.73
C THR A 623 -2.63 25.28 -4.36
N GLU A 624 -1.56 25.30 -3.55
CA GLU A 624 -0.94 26.55 -3.07
C GLU A 624 0.42 26.92 -3.68
N ASP A 625 0.92 26.19 -4.69
CA ASP A 625 2.19 26.54 -5.37
C ASP A 625 2.02 27.24 -6.75
N GLU A 626 0.84 27.79 -7.04
CA GLU A 626 0.62 28.75 -8.14
C GLU A 626 0.08 30.09 -7.63
N ALA A 627 0.91 30.83 -6.87
CA ALA A 627 0.78 32.28 -6.68
C ALA A 627 2.16 32.93 -6.48
#